data_AF-A0A176VJS3-F1
#
_entry.id   AF-A0A176VJS3-F1
#
_cell.length_a   1.000
_cell.length_b   1.000
_cell.length_c   1.000
_cell.angle_alpha   90.00
_cell.angle_beta   90.00
_cell.angle_gamma   90.00
#
_symmetry.space_group_name_H-M   'P 1'
#
loop_
_entity.id
_entity.type
_entity.pdbx_description
1 polymer ?
#
loop_
_entity_poly.entity_id
_entity_poly.type
_entity_poly.pdbx_seq_one_letter_code
_entity_poly.pdbx_strand_id
1 'polypeptide(L)'
;METALYKWFLTYQYQVNMSGDLIKEKTAYFLAELYPRYVAFEFSNGWLEAFKNRHTIKSYRRFGESGSVNMALIEESLPQIRLTLDQYERRDIYNMDETGLFYRMQADNSLATKQLERRKQNKERLKLAVCCNANGSDKLPLLVIG
;
A
#
# COMPACT_ATOMS: atom_id res chain seq x y z
N MET A 1 0.39 -5.94 30.30
CA MET A 1 -0.13 -6.36 28.97
C MET A 1 -0.14 -5.21 27.97
N GLU A 2 -0.91 -4.14 28.21
CA GLU A 2 -1.13 -3.08 27.22
C GLU A 2 0.15 -2.33 26.78
N THR A 3 1.07 -2.04 27.71
CA THR A 3 2.38 -1.45 27.38
C THR A 3 3.24 -2.36 26.49
N ALA A 4 3.17 -3.68 26.68
CA ALA A 4 3.91 -4.64 25.86
C ALA A 4 3.34 -4.71 24.44
N LEU A 5 2.00 -4.68 24.33
CA LEU A 5 1.31 -4.59 23.06
C LEU A 5 1.65 -3.30 22.30
N TYR A 6 1.67 -2.16 22.98
CA TYR A 6 2.03 -0.89 22.35
C TYR A 6 3.49 -0.86 21.87
N LYS A 7 4.43 -1.39 22.67
CA LYS A 7 5.84 -1.55 22.24
C LYS A 7 5.95 -2.43 21.00
N TRP A 8 5.28 -3.58 21.00
CA TRP A 8 5.22 -4.45 19.83
C TRP A 8 4.61 -3.72 18.62
N PHE A 9 3.53 -2.97 18.81
CA PHE A 9 2.91 -2.18 17.75
C PHE A 9 3.91 -1.20 17.12
N LEU A 10 4.66 -0.46 17.94
CA LEU A 10 5.66 0.50 17.46
C LEU A 10 6.79 -0.16 16.67
N THR A 11 7.22 -1.36 17.08
CA THR A 11 8.29 -2.11 16.40
C THR A 11 7.84 -2.62 15.03
N TYR A 12 6.62 -3.16 14.93
CA TYR A 12 6.18 -3.89 13.75
C TYR A 12 5.33 -3.07 12.78
N GLN A 13 4.85 -1.88 13.16
CA GLN A 13 4.02 -1.05 12.28
C GLN A 13 4.69 -0.79 10.93
N TYR A 14 6.01 -0.62 10.85
CA TYR A 14 6.69 -0.34 9.57
C TYR A 14 6.85 -1.56 8.67
N GLN A 15 6.74 -2.77 9.22
CA GLN A 15 6.99 -4.03 8.51
C GLN A 15 5.70 -4.75 8.12
N VAL A 16 4.64 -4.56 8.92
CA VAL A 16 3.37 -5.29 8.77
C VAL A 16 2.21 -4.30 8.69
N ASN A 17 1.18 -4.65 7.92
CA ASN A 17 -0.07 -3.90 7.94
C ASN A 17 -0.87 -4.26 9.19
N MET A 18 -0.92 -3.34 10.16
CA MET A 18 -1.54 -3.58 11.47
C MET A 18 -3.05 -3.50 11.39
N SER A 19 -3.71 -4.64 11.19
CA SER A 19 -5.18 -4.75 11.22
C SER A 19 -5.71 -4.83 12.66
N GLY A 20 -6.99 -4.52 12.84
CA GLY A 20 -7.64 -4.64 14.14
C GLY A 20 -7.62 -6.05 14.70
N ASP A 21 -7.82 -7.06 13.84
CA ASP A 21 -7.81 -8.46 14.23
C ASP A 21 -6.42 -8.93 14.64
N LEU A 22 -5.37 -8.48 13.94
CA LEU A 22 -3.99 -8.76 14.30
C LEU A 22 -3.64 -8.20 15.68
N ILE A 23 -4.10 -6.99 16.00
CA ILE A 23 -3.90 -6.38 17.32
C ILE A 23 -4.62 -7.21 18.40
N LYS A 24 -5.86 -7.65 18.16
CA LYS A 24 -6.59 -8.49 19.12
C LYS A 24 -5.92 -9.84 19.35
N GLU A 25 -5.50 -10.51 18.28
CA GLU A 25 -4.79 -11.79 18.35
C GLU A 25 -3.48 -11.65 19.15
N LYS A 26 -2.69 -10.61 18.85
CA LYS A 26 -1.45 -10.35 19.60
C LYS A 26 -1.71 -10.00 21.06
N THR A 27 -2.82 -9.34 21.35
CA THR A 27 -3.24 -9.05 22.73
C THR A 27 -3.60 -10.34 23.47
N ALA A 28 -4.34 -11.26 22.85
CA ALA A 28 -4.65 -12.57 23.41
C ALA A 28 -3.38 -13.39 23.69
N TYR A 29 -2.41 -13.35 22.77
CA TYR A 29 -1.09 -13.95 22.98
C TYR A 29 -0.39 -13.37 24.22
N PHE A 30 -0.29 -12.05 24.35
CA PHE A 30 0.34 -11.43 25.52
C PHE A 30 -0.44 -11.65 26.82
N LEU A 31 -1.77 -11.79 26.76
CA LEU A 31 -2.58 -12.13 27.91
C LEU A 31 -2.23 -13.53 28.42
N ALA A 32 -2.15 -14.51 27.53
CA ALA A 32 -1.78 -15.88 27.88
C ALA A 32 -0.35 -15.99 28.43
N GLU A 33 0.60 -15.26 27.82
CA GLU A 33 2.01 -15.28 28.23
C GLU A 33 2.23 -14.61 29.60
N LEU A 34 1.61 -13.45 29.82
CA LEU A 34 1.82 -12.66 31.04
C LEU A 34 0.89 -13.09 32.19
N TYR A 35 -0.26 -13.70 31.88
CA TYR A 35 -1.26 -14.09 32.85
C TYR A 35 -1.82 -15.51 32.57
N PRO A 36 -1.02 -16.57 32.78
CA PRO A 36 -1.37 -17.95 32.38
C PRO A 36 -2.60 -18.54 33.07
N ARG A 37 -3.12 -17.89 34.12
CA ARG A 37 -4.30 -18.33 34.88
C ARG A 37 -5.61 -17.72 34.37
N TYR A 38 -5.55 -16.82 33.40
CA TYR A 38 -6.73 -16.22 32.79
C TYR A 38 -7.19 -17.02 31.58
N VAL A 39 -8.51 -17.19 31.45
CA VAL A 39 -9.15 -17.89 30.33
C VAL A 39 -9.01 -17.07 29.05
N ALA A 40 -9.01 -17.73 27.90
CA ALA A 40 -9.07 -17.09 26.58
C ALA A 40 -10.20 -16.04 26.55
N PHE A 41 -9.80 -14.77 26.41
CA PHE A 41 -10.70 -13.63 26.37
C PHE A 41 -10.75 -13.09 24.95
N GLU A 42 -11.95 -12.96 24.39
CA GLU A 42 -12.13 -12.29 23.10
C GLU A 42 -12.18 -10.78 23.28
N PHE A 43 -11.19 -10.08 22.74
CA PHE A 43 -11.15 -8.63 22.80
C PHE A 43 -12.19 -8.02 21.86
N SER A 44 -13.14 -7.28 22.44
CA SER A 44 -14.21 -6.61 21.69
C SER A 44 -13.68 -5.46 20.83
N ASN A 45 -14.50 -5.03 19.85
CA ASN A 45 -14.21 -3.82 19.08
C ASN A 45 -14.14 -2.57 19.98
N GLY A 46 -14.96 -2.50 21.04
CA GLY A 46 -14.94 -1.38 21.98
C GLY A 46 -13.60 -1.28 22.73
N TRP A 47 -13.01 -2.42 23.13
CA TRP A 47 -11.68 -2.43 23.72
C TRP A 47 -10.62 -1.95 22.73
N LEU A 48 -10.68 -2.42 21.48
CA LEU A 48 -9.73 -2.02 20.42
C LEU A 48 -9.80 -0.51 20.15
N GLU A 49 -10.99 0.07 20.05
CA GLU A 49 -11.16 1.51 19.88
C GLU A 49 -10.64 2.30 21.09
N ALA A 50 -10.86 1.81 22.30
CA ALA A 50 -10.30 2.42 23.50
C ALA A 50 -8.75 2.37 23.50
N PHE A 51 -8.15 1.25 23.10
CA PHE A 51 -6.69 1.12 22.94
C PHE A 51 -6.14 2.09 21.90
N LYS A 52 -6.77 2.17 20.71
CA LYS A 52 -6.38 3.12 19.67
C LYS A 52 -6.45 4.56 20.17
N ASN A 53 -7.53 4.93 20.84
CA ASN A 53 -7.72 6.28 21.37
C ASN A 53 -6.68 6.63 22.45
N ARG A 54 -6.36 5.71 23.36
CA ARG A 54 -5.33 5.91 24.39
C ARG A 54 -3.94 6.13 23.81
N HIS A 55 -3.63 5.49 22.69
CA HIS A 55 -2.32 5.58 22.03
C HIS A 55 -2.30 6.46 20.77
N THR A 56 -3.37 7.22 20.50
CA THR A 56 -3.52 8.06 19.30
C THR A 56 -3.27 7.31 17.99
N ILE A 57 -3.62 6.02 17.93
CA ILE A 57 -3.46 5.20 16.73
C ILE A 57 -4.60 5.51 15.76
N LYS A 58 -4.26 5.93 14.54
CA LYS A 58 -5.22 6.26 13.49
C LYS A 58 -5.02 5.38 12.26
N SER A 59 -6.10 5.21 11.50
CA SER A 59 -6.03 4.54 10.20
C SER A 59 -5.50 5.52 9.14
N TYR A 60 -4.41 5.15 8.48
CA TYR A 60 -3.85 5.90 7.37
C TYR A 60 -3.82 5.01 6.13
N ARG A 61 -4.15 5.58 4.97
CA ARG A 61 -3.97 4.91 3.70
C ARG A 61 -2.47 4.81 3.43
N ARG A 62 -1.93 3.59 3.34
CA ARG A 62 -0.57 3.37 2.85
C ARG A 62 -0.53 3.55 1.35
N PHE A 63 0.33 4.45 0.89
CA PHE A 63 0.76 4.49 -0.51
C PHE A 63 1.77 3.35 -0.73
N GLY A 64 1.88 2.84 -1.97
CA GLY A 64 2.72 1.69 -2.30
C GLY A 64 4.23 1.93 -2.12
N GLU A 65 5.07 1.27 -2.93
CA GLU A 65 6.54 1.30 -2.86
C GLU A 65 7.19 2.70 -2.81
N SER A 66 6.44 3.75 -3.12
CA SER A 66 6.81 5.14 -2.85
C SER A 66 7.19 5.41 -1.37
N GLY A 67 6.72 4.60 -0.42
CA GLY A 67 6.99 4.75 1.00
C GLY A 67 8.38 4.29 1.46
N SER A 68 9.11 3.48 0.66
CA SER A 68 10.47 3.03 0.99
C SER A 68 11.57 3.90 0.39
N VAL A 69 11.20 4.95 -0.35
CA VAL A 69 12.16 5.79 -1.04
C VAL A 69 12.67 6.89 -0.11
N ASN A 70 13.99 7.01 0.00
CA ASN A 70 14.60 8.07 0.79
C ASN A 70 14.41 9.42 0.08
N MET A 71 13.41 10.19 0.52
CA MET A 71 13.08 11.49 -0.06
C MET A 71 14.24 12.47 -0.03
N ALA A 72 15.10 12.44 1.01
CA ALA A 72 16.28 13.31 1.07
C ALA A 72 17.29 12.97 -0.04
N LEU A 73 17.47 11.68 -0.33
CA LEU A 73 18.35 11.22 -1.41
C LEU A 73 17.77 11.54 -2.79
N ILE A 74 16.45 11.52 -2.95
CA ILE A 74 15.77 12.03 -4.16
C ILE A 74 16.01 13.52 -4.31
N GLU A 75 15.79 14.31 -3.26
CA GLU A 75 15.92 15.76 -3.32
C GLU A 75 17.36 16.19 -3.68
N GLU A 76 18.36 15.47 -3.21
CA GLU A 76 19.77 15.69 -3.57
C GLU A 76 20.10 15.28 -5.01
N SER A 77 19.53 14.18 -5.52
CA SER A 77 19.85 13.63 -6.84
C SER A 77 19.05 14.25 -7.99
N LEU A 78 17.85 14.76 -7.73
CA LEU A 78 16.98 15.38 -8.74
C LEU A 78 17.63 16.53 -9.53
N PRO A 79 18.36 17.48 -8.90
CA PRO A 79 19.07 18.52 -9.62
C PRO A 79 20.08 17.97 -10.63
N GLN A 80 20.83 16.93 -10.27
CA GLN A 80 21.84 16.33 -11.15
C GLN A 80 21.21 15.63 -12.35
N ILE A 81 20.08 14.94 -12.14
CA ILE A 81 19.31 14.33 -13.22
C ILE A 81 18.80 15.42 -14.17
N ARG A 82 18.23 16.51 -13.64
CA ARG A 82 17.75 17.64 -14.47
C ARG A 82 18.88 18.28 -15.28
N LEU A 83 20.03 18.54 -14.67
CA LEU A 83 21.21 19.06 -15.38
C LEU A 83 21.72 18.12 -16.48
N THR A 84 21.59 16.81 -16.28
CA THR A 84 21.92 15.82 -17.31
C THR A 84 20.91 15.85 -18.45
N LEU A 85 19.62 15.91 -18.12
CA LEU A 85 18.53 15.95 -19.10
C LEU A 85 18.50 17.25 -19.90
N ASP A 86 18.90 18.39 -19.31
CA ASP A 86 18.96 19.71 -19.98
C ASP A 86 19.96 19.75 -21.15
N GLN A 87 20.86 18.76 -21.25
CA GLN A 87 21.78 18.61 -22.38
C GLN A 87 21.09 18.03 -23.64
N TYR A 88 19.88 17.52 -23.49
CA TYR A 88 19.11 16.88 -24.55
C TYR A 88 17.85 17.69 -24.86
N GLU A 89 17.42 17.69 -26.11
CA GLU A 89 16.12 18.26 -26.44
C GLU A 89 15.00 17.38 -25.88
N ARG A 90 13.85 17.99 -25.57
CA ARG A 90 12.68 17.25 -25.05
C ARG A 90 12.19 16.12 -25.97
N ARG A 91 12.48 16.20 -27.27
CA ARG A 91 12.12 15.15 -28.23
C ARG A 91 12.96 13.87 -28.06
N ASP A 92 14.14 13.99 -27.46
CA ASP A 92 15.14 12.93 -27.29
C ASP A 92 15.15 12.35 -25.86
N ILE A 93 14.37 12.93 -24.95
CA ILE A 93 14.20 12.42 -23.59
C ILE A 93 13.00 11.47 -23.57
N TYR A 94 13.24 10.19 -23.33
CA TYR A 94 12.20 9.17 -23.24
C TYR A 94 11.94 8.73 -21.82
N ASN A 95 10.66 8.44 -21.53
CA ASN A 95 10.25 7.73 -20.33
C ASN A 95 9.53 6.44 -20.73
N MET A 96 9.82 5.37 -20.01
CA MET A 96 9.21 4.05 -20.19
C MET A 96 8.67 3.56 -18.86
N ASP A 97 7.45 3.03 -18.86
CA ASP A 97 6.84 2.44 -17.68
C ASP A 97 5.98 1.22 -18.02
N GLU A 98 5.82 0.34 -17.04
CA GLU A 98 5.00 -0.87 -17.15
C GLU A 98 3.60 -0.63 -16.57
N THR A 99 2.56 -1.00 -17.32
CA THR A 99 1.17 -0.95 -16.88
C THR A 99 0.45 -2.29 -17.08
N GLY A 100 -0.52 -2.57 -16.21
CA GLY A 100 -1.36 -3.76 -16.31
C GLY A 100 -2.66 -3.47 -17.03
N LEU A 101 -2.88 -4.09 -18.19
CA LEU A 101 -4.16 -4.04 -18.90
C LEU A 101 -5.07 -5.17 -18.41
N PHE A 102 -6.07 -4.85 -17.59
CA PHE A 102 -7.02 -5.81 -17.03
C PHE A 102 -8.21 -6.05 -17.97
N TYR A 103 -8.03 -6.91 -18.96
CA TYR A 103 -9.02 -7.14 -20.02
C TYR A 103 -10.28 -7.91 -19.58
N ARG A 104 -10.26 -8.55 -18.40
CA ARG A 104 -11.43 -9.25 -17.80
C ARG A 104 -12.03 -8.55 -16.58
N MET A 105 -11.49 -7.40 -16.18
CA MET A 105 -12.00 -6.69 -15.02
C MET A 105 -13.36 -6.05 -15.34
N GLN A 106 -14.35 -6.31 -14.50
CA GLN A 106 -15.68 -5.74 -14.64
C GLN A 106 -15.77 -4.40 -13.93
N ALA A 107 -16.73 -3.56 -14.33
CA ALA A 107 -17.02 -2.32 -13.62
C ALA A 107 -17.33 -2.62 -12.14
N ASP A 108 -16.85 -1.78 -11.24
CA ASP A 108 -17.10 -1.91 -9.80
C ASP A 108 -18.57 -1.62 -9.43
N ASN A 109 -19.31 -0.97 -10.32
CA ASN A 109 -20.70 -0.60 -10.12
C ASN A 109 -21.62 -1.42 -11.03
N SER A 110 -22.67 -2.01 -10.46
CA SER A 110 -23.75 -2.68 -11.18
C SER A 110 -25.09 -2.10 -10.77
N LEU A 111 -26.03 -1.98 -11.71
CA LEU A 111 -27.43 -1.73 -11.38
C LEU A 111 -27.98 -2.90 -10.57
N ALA A 112 -28.56 -2.63 -9.40
CA ALA A 112 -29.11 -3.65 -8.53
C ALA A 112 -30.36 -3.12 -7.80
N THR A 113 -31.32 -4.01 -7.54
CA THR A 113 -32.56 -3.70 -6.79
C THR A 113 -32.36 -3.60 -5.28
N LYS A 114 -31.18 -3.99 -4.79
CA LYS A 114 -30.73 -3.87 -3.40
C LYS A 114 -29.20 -3.87 -3.36
N GLN A 115 -28.61 -3.49 -2.23
CA GLN A 115 -27.17 -3.59 -2.04
C GLN A 115 -26.73 -5.06 -2.08
N LEU A 116 -25.80 -5.39 -2.98
CA LEU A 116 -25.25 -6.73 -3.16
C LEU A 116 -23.81 -6.79 -2.65
N GLU A 117 -23.38 -7.98 -2.23
CA GLU A 117 -22.00 -8.22 -1.86
C GLU A 117 -21.05 -8.01 -3.05
N ARG A 118 -19.88 -7.45 -2.77
CA ARG A 118 -18.87 -7.15 -3.79
C ARG A 118 -18.32 -8.45 -4.37
N ARG A 119 -18.49 -8.66 -5.67
CA ARG A 119 -17.85 -9.80 -6.37
C ARG A 119 -16.34 -9.61 -6.44
N LYS A 120 -15.60 -10.71 -6.31
CA LYS A 120 -14.14 -10.73 -6.52
C LYS A 120 -13.87 -10.37 -7.99
N GLN A 121 -13.14 -9.28 -8.21
CA GLN A 121 -12.76 -8.84 -9.55
C GLN A 121 -11.80 -9.83 -10.20
N ASN A 122 -11.98 -10.10 -11.49
CA ASN A 122 -10.99 -10.83 -12.28
C ASN A 122 -9.82 -9.89 -12.58
N LYS A 123 -8.65 -10.22 -12.00
CA LYS A 123 -7.41 -9.45 -12.14
C LYS A 123 -6.45 -10.02 -13.19
N GLU A 124 -6.93 -10.91 -14.07
CA GLU A 124 -6.18 -11.31 -15.25
C GLU A 124 -5.80 -10.07 -16.07
N ARG A 125 -4.50 -9.94 -16.33
CA ARG A 125 -3.91 -8.77 -16.96
C ARG A 125 -2.82 -9.16 -17.94
N LEU A 126 -2.69 -8.36 -19.00
CA LEU A 126 -1.47 -8.30 -19.80
C LEU A 126 -0.57 -7.22 -19.21
N LYS A 127 0.74 -7.46 -19.14
CA LYS A 127 1.69 -6.39 -18.84
C LYS A 127 2.06 -5.71 -20.14
N LEU A 128 1.97 -4.40 -20.15
CA LEU A 128 2.33 -3.55 -21.27
C LEU A 128 3.45 -2.64 -20.85
N ALA A 129 4.49 -2.55 -21.66
CA ALA A 129 5.48 -1.48 -21.56
C ALA A 129 5.08 -0.36 -22.52
N VAL A 130 4.97 0.85 -21.98
CA VAL A 130 4.64 2.07 -22.73
C VAL A 130 5.85 2.99 -22.69
N CYS A 131 6.24 3.54 -23.83
CA CYS A 131 7.37 4.45 -23.92
C CYS A 131 7.04 5.64 -24.83
N CYS A 132 7.30 6.86 -24.36
CA CYS A 132 7.13 8.08 -25.14
C CYS A 132 8.20 9.11 -24.80
N ASN A 133 8.43 10.03 -25.74
CA ASN A 133 9.31 11.17 -25.48
C ASN A 133 8.63 12.27 -24.66
N ALA A 134 9.42 13.17 -24.07
CA ALA A 134 8.96 14.15 -23.10
C ALA A 134 8.03 15.23 -23.69
N ASN A 135 8.05 15.46 -25.00
CA ASN A 135 7.12 16.35 -25.69
C ASN A 135 5.91 15.60 -26.31
N GLY A 136 5.88 14.27 -26.24
CA GLY A 136 4.80 13.43 -26.75
C GLY A 136 4.71 13.32 -28.29
N SER A 137 5.70 13.82 -29.03
CA SER A 137 5.73 13.75 -30.50
C SER A 137 6.03 12.35 -31.02
N ASP A 138 6.73 11.54 -30.22
CA ASP A 138 7.08 10.16 -30.55
C ASP A 138 6.63 9.21 -29.44
N LYS A 139 5.98 8.12 -29.86
CA LYS A 139 5.43 7.07 -29.00
C LYS A 139 5.83 5.74 -29.61
N LEU A 140 6.63 4.99 -28.86
CA LEU A 140 7.04 3.67 -29.30
C LEU A 140 5.82 2.73 -29.32
N PRO A 141 5.81 1.72 -30.21
CA PRO A 141 4.81 0.67 -30.20
C PRO A 141 4.68 0.01 -28.83
N LEU A 142 3.45 -0.33 -28.43
CA LEU A 142 3.20 -1.02 -27.17
C LEU A 142 3.90 -2.38 -27.16
N LEU A 143 4.68 -2.63 -26.11
CA LEU A 143 5.36 -3.90 -25.91
C LEU A 143 4.55 -4.76 -24.94
N VAL A 144 4.21 -5.98 -25.35
CA VAL A 144 3.56 -6.95 -24.46
C VAL A 144 4.65 -7.75 -23.75
N ILE A 145 4.62 -7.76 -22.42
CA ILE A 145 5.57 -8.48 -21.58
C ILE A 145 4.82 -9.68 -20.97
N GLY A 146 5.34 -10.88 -21.22
CA GLY A 146 4.78 -12.16 -20.77
C GLY A 146 5.61 -12.79 -19.67
#